data_AF-A0A0N0MR51-F1
#
_entry.id   AF-A0A0N0MR51-F1
#
_cell.length_a   1.000
_cell.length_b   1.000
_cell.length_c   1.000
_cell.angle_alpha   90.00
_cell.angle_beta   90.00
_cell.angle_gamma   90.00
#
_symmetry.space_group_name_H-M   'P 1'
#
loop_
_entity.id
_entity.type
_entity.pdbx_description
1 polymer ?
#
loop_
_entity_poly.entity_id
_entity_poly.type
_entity_poly.pdbx_seq_one_letter_code
_entity_poly.pdbx_strand_id
1 'polypeptide(L)'
;MTSNALAYAVHIADGMPTTNADVPPDRSERSWSPTSSILISNEGEALLVDPLFTIAQSEGLLHWLSEREAPVTSVYVTHGHGDH
;
A
#
# COMPACT_ATOMS: atom_id res chain seq x y z
N MET A 1 8.19 -14.01 28.78
CA MET A 1 8.37 -12.67 28.20
C MET A 1 7.83 -12.77 26.79
N THR A 2 6.70 -12.12 26.51
CA THR A 2 6.24 -11.95 25.13
C THR A 2 7.29 -11.14 24.39
N SER A 3 7.71 -11.59 23.21
CA SER A 3 8.79 -10.91 22.50
C SER A 3 8.17 -9.73 21.76
N ASN A 4 8.70 -8.51 21.97
CA ASN A 4 8.34 -7.33 21.16
C ASN A 4 8.98 -7.39 19.76
N ALA A 5 9.07 -8.58 19.16
CA ALA A 5 9.62 -8.74 17.83
C ALA A 5 8.68 -8.08 16.83
N LEU A 6 9.24 -7.17 16.03
CA LEU A 6 8.52 -6.57 14.91
C LEU A 6 8.65 -7.48 13.70
N ALA A 7 7.52 -7.69 13.03
CA ALA A 7 7.45 -8.29 11.70
C ALA A 7 6.97 -7.24 10.70
N TYR A 8 7.22 -7.48 9.42
CA TYR A 8 6.65 -6.67 8.36
C TYR A 8 6.14 -7.53 7.21
N ALA A 9 5.14 -7.02 6.51
CA ALA A 9 4.61 -7.57 5.28
C ALA A 9 4.41 -6.43 4.26
N VAL A 10 4.48 -6.75 2.98
CA VAL A 10 4.37 -5.77 1.89
C VAL A 10 3.21 -6.18 0.98
N HIS A 11 2.32 -5.22 0.73
CA HIS A 11 1.32 -5.29 -0.33
C HIS A 11 1.81 -4.43 -1.49
N ILE A 12 1.76 -4.96 -2.72
CA ILE A 12 2.10 -4.20 -3.93
C ILE A 12 0.84 -4.10 -4.76
N ALA A 13 0.41 -2.87 -5.01
CA ALA A 13 -0.61 -2.59 -5.99
C ALA A 13 0.03 -2.47 -7.37
N ASP A 14 -0.56 -3.10 -8.36
CA ASP A 14 -0.09 -3.02 -9.74
C ASP A 14 -0.09 -1.57 -10.25
N GLY A 15 0.75 -1.33 -11.26
CA GLY A 15 0.72 -0.08 -12.01
C GLY A 15 -0.61 0.08 -12.75
N MET A 16 -1.03 1.32 -12.93
CA MET A 16 -2.34 1.65 -13.51
C MET A 16 -2.23 2.72 -14.58
N PRO A 17 -3.09 2.76 -15.60
CA PRO A 17 -3.05 3.81 -16.62
C PRO A 17 -3.18 5.21 -16.01
N THR A 18 -2.45 6.18 -16.55
CA THR A 18 -2.62 7.60 -16.23
C THR A 18 -3.53 8.28 -17.26
N THR A 19 -4.11 9.41 -16.89
CA THR A 19 -4.89 10.26 -17.83
C THR A 19 -4.00 11.15 -18.70
N ASN A 20 -2.67 11.05 -18.57
CA ASN A 20 -1.74 11.89 -19.30
C ASN A 20 -1.54 11.38 -20.72
N ALA A 21 -1.86 12.23 -21.71
CA ALA A 21 -1.72 11.93 -23.13
C ALA A 21 -0.25 11.99 -23.62
N ASP A 22 0.67 12.53 -22.82
CA ASP A 22 2.11 12.50 -23.12
C ASP A 22 2.69 11.13 -22.79
N VAL A 23 2.65 10.24 -23.78
CA VAL A 23 3.11 8.86 -23.70
C VAL A 23 4.62 8.79 -24.01
N PRO A 24 5.41 8.01 -23.24
CA PRO A 24 6.82 7.81 -23.55
C PRO A 24 7.04 7.25 -24.97
N PRO A 25 8.21 7.50 -25.60
CA PRO A 25 8.58 6.86 -26.85
C PRO A 25 8.40 5.33 -26.78
N ASP A 26 7.91 4.74 -27.85
CA ASP A 26 7.70 3.29 -28.00
C ASP A 26 6.69 2.66 -27.01
N ARG A 27 5.84 3.46 -26.37
CA ARG A 27 4.73 2.98 -25.53
C ARG A 27 3.38 3.38 -26.12
N SER A 28 2.37 2.56 -25.85
CA SER A 28 0.97 2.85 -26.21
C SER A 28 0.22 3.64 -25.13
N GLU A 29 0.73 3.63 -23.89
CA GLU A 29 0.15 4.33 -22.76
C GLU A 29 1.23 4.74 -21.74
N ARG A 30 0.90 5.74 -20.91
CA ARG A 30 1.66 6.05 -19.69
C ARG A 30 0.96 5.41 -18.50
N SER A 31 1.68 4.55 -17.79
CA SER A 31 1.21 3.94 -16.55
C SER A 31 1.84 4.62 -15.33
N TRP A 32 1.06 4.76 -14.26
CA TRP A 32 1.52 5.04 -12.91
C TRP A 32 2.30 3.84 -12.41
N SER A 33 3.39 4.09 -11.69
CA SER A 33 4.24 3.03 -11.15
C SER A 33 3.45 2.17 -10.15
N PRO A 34 3.79 0.88 -10.01
CA PRO A 34 3.32 0.09 -8.87
C PRO A 34 3.64 0.80 -7.55
N THR A 35 2.69 0.82 -6.62
CA THR A 35 2.84 1.44 -5.30
C THR A 35 2.74 0.38 -4.22
N SER A 36 3.59 0.46 -3.19
CA SER A 36 3.60 -0.47 -2.07
C SER A 36 2.96 0.13 -0.83
N SER A 37 2.24 -0.70 -0.08
CA SER A 37 1.85 -0.44 1.30
C SER A 37 2.55 -1.44 2.23
N ILE A 38 3.01 -0.99 3.39
CA ILE A 38 3.76 -1.82 4.33
C ILE A 38 2.95 -1.97 5.62
N LEU A 39 2.77 -3.21 6.07
CA LEU A 39 2.21 -3.51 7.38
C LEU A 39 3.36 -3.86 8.32
N ILE A 40 3.53 -3.10 9.40
CA ILE A 40 4.49 -3.40 10.47
C ILE A 40 3.69 -3.85 11.68
N SER A 41 3.94 -5.06 12.18
CA SER A 41 3.12 -5.68 13.24
C SER A 41 3.94 -6.24 14.40
N ASN A 42 3.32 -6.31 15.56
CA ASN A 42 3.76 -7.09 16.72
C ASN A 42 2.65 -8.09 17.14
N GLU A 43 2.75 -8.68 18.34
CA GLU A 43 1.78 -9.69 18.83
C GLU A 43 0.33 -9.17 18.99
N GLY A 44 0.05 -7.86 18.95
CA GLY A 44 -1.28 -7.33 19.27
C GLY A 44 -1.79 -6.19 18.38
N GLU A 45 -0.94 -5.56 17.59
CA GLU A 45 -1.31 -4.43 16.74
C GLU A 45 -0.42 -4.30 15.52
N ALA A 46 -0.88 -3.48 14.56
CA ALA A 46 -0.14 -3.15 13.37
C ALA A 46 -0.25 -1.67 12.97
N LEU A 47 0.85 -1.15 12.44
CA LEU A 47 0.95 0.13 11.74
C LEU A 47 0.89 -0.14 10.23
N LEU A 48 -0.03 0.52 9.54
CA LEU A 48 -0.06 0.57 8.08
C LEU A 48 0.71 1.79 7.59
N VAL A 49 1.64 1.62 6.65
CA VAL A 49 2.35 2.70 5.98
C VAL A 49 1.74 2.88 4.58
N ASP A 50 1.20 4.07 4.31
CA ASP A 50 0.59 4.50 3.04
C ASP A 50 -0.58 3.61 2.52
N PRO A 51 -1.86 4.04 2.63
CA PRO A 51 -3.06 3.34 2.13
C PRO A 51 -3.29 3.29 0.61
N LEU A 52 -2.31 3.65 -0.23
CA LEU A 52 -2.37 3.65 -1.69
C LEU A 52 -3.29 4.73 -2.29
N PHE A 53 -3.30 4.82 -3.63
CA PHE A 53 -3.87 5.95 -4.37
C PHE A 53 -5.38 5.86 -4.63
N THR A 54 -5.88 4.71 -5.09
CA THR A 54 -7.25 4.62 -5.62
C THR A 54 -8.15 3.69 -4.82
N ILE A 55 -9.47 3.89 -4.93
CA ILE A 55 -10.48 3.05 -4.27
C ILE A 55 -10.25 1.56 -4.57
N ALA A 56 -10.02 1.19 -5.83
CA ALA A 56 -9.79 -0.19 -6.20
C ALA A 56 -8.52 -0.77 -5.56
N GLN A 57 -7.45 0.03 -5.46
CA GLN A 57 -6.22 -0.39 -4.77
C GLN A 57 -6.46 -0.50 -3.26
N SER A 58 -7.18 0.44 -2.64
CA SER A 58 -7.54 0.37 -1.23
C SER A 58 -8.45 -0.82 -0.92
N GLU A 59 -9.38 -1.20 -1.79
CA GLU A 59 -10.19 -2.41 -1.66
C GLU A 59 -9.33 -3.68 -1.70
N GLY A 60 -8.36 -3.75 -2.61
CA GLY A 60 -7.38 -4.84 -2.67
C GLY A 60 -6.50 -4.91 -1.41
N LEU A 61 -6.09 -3.76 -0.90
CA LEU A 61 -5.35 -3.65 0.36
C LEU A 61 -6.20 -4.12 1.55
N LEU A 62 -7.46 -3.69 1.64
CA LEU A 62 -8.38 -4.12 2.70
C LEU A 62 -8.62 -5.64 2.68
N HIS A 63 -8.77 -6.23 1.49
CA HIS A 63 -8.84 -7.68 1.35
C HIS A 63 -7.57 -8.35 1.89
N TRP A 64 -6.39 -7.89 1.46
CA TRP A 64 -5.10 -8.42 1.91
C TRP A 64 -4.87 -8.23 3.42
N LEU A 65 -5.35 -7.13 4.01
CA LEU A 65 -5.29 -6.86 5.45
C LEU A 65 -6.23 -7.78 6.24
N SER A 66 -7.39 -8.13 5.69
CA SER A 66 -8.36 -9.03 6.34
C SER A 66 -7.82 -10.45 6.55
N GLU A 67 -6.77 -10.83 5.84
CA GLU A 67 -6.06 -12.10 6.00
C GLU A 67 -5.01 -12.05 7.12
N ARG A 68 -4.85 -10.92 7.82
CA ARG A 68 -3.82 -10.72 8.86
C ARG A 68 -4.40 -10.79 10.27
N GLU A 69 -3.60 -11.35 11.18
CA GLU A 69 -4.01 -11.59 12.57
C GLU A 69 -4.02 -10.32 13.41
N ALA A 70 -3.09 -9.39 13.16
CA ALA A 70 -2.94 -8.17 13.95
C ALA A 70 -3.86 -7.05 13.42
N PRO A 71 -4.68 -6.42 14.27
CA PRO A 71 -5.50 -5.30 13.87
C PRO A 71 -4.65 -4.08 13.53
N VAL A 72 -4.99 -3.36 12.46
CA VAL A 72 -4.38 -2.06 12.14
C VAL A 72 -4.91 -1.02 13.14
N THR A 73 -4.02 -0.50 13.99
CA THR A 73 -4.37 0.51 15.01
C THR A 73 -3.92 1.91 14.62
N SER A 74 -3.03 2.03 13.63
CA SER A 74 -2.46 3.30 13.20
C SER A 74 -2.11 3.28 11.72
N VAL A 75 -2.17 4.45 11.10
CA VAL A 75 -1.73 4.69 9.73
C VAL A 75 -0.65 5.77 9.74
N TYR A 76 0.47 5.50 9.09
CA TYR A 76 1.53 6.46 8.84
C TYR A 76 1.54 6.83 7.35
N VAL A 77 1.24 8.09 7.07
CA VAL A 77 1.30 8.68 5.72
C VAL A 77 2.66 9.35 5.58
N THR A 78 3.48 8.88 4.64
CA THR A 78 4.87 9.34 4.49
C THR A 78 4.95 10.81 4.08
N HIS A 79 4.02 11.29 3.25
CA HIS A 79 3.86 12.69 2.87
C HIS A 79 2.52 12.98 2.15
N GLY A 80 2.24 14.25 1.84
CA GLY A 80 0.94 14.71 1.33
C GLY A 80 0.69 14.58 -0.17
N HIS A 81 1.27 13.59 -0.86
CA HIS A 81 0.84 13.25 -2.23
C HIS A 81 -0.33 12.27 -2.20
N GLY A 82 -1.11 12.23 -3.28
CA GLY A 82 -2.38 11.50 -3.31
C GLY A 82 -2.24 9.98 -3.33
N ASP A 83 -1.05 9.45 -3.59
CA ASP A 83 -0.75 8.02 -3.58
C ASP A 83 -0.35 7.46 -2.21
N HIS A 84 -0.48 8.28 -1.16
CA HIS A 84 -0.17 7.96 0.22
C HIS A 84 -1.37 8.13 1.15
#